data_AF-A0A6C2YL36-F1
#
_entry.id   AF-A0A6C2YL36-F1
#
_cell.length_a   1.000
_cell.length_b   1.000
_cell.length_c   1.000
_cell.angle_alpha   90.00
_cell.angle_beta   90.00
_cell.angle_gamma   90.00
#
_symmetry.space_group_name_H-M   'P 1'
#
loop_
_entity.id
_entity.type
_entity.pdbx_description
1 polymer ?
#
loop_
_entity_poly.entity_id
_entity_poly.type
_entity_poly.pdbx_seq_one_letter_code
_entity_poly.pdbx_strand_id
1 'polypeptide(L)'
;MPPHASADAELPQRGRLERERLEQFESYVADFRTVFHRADQFLRFRAYLRGLLEPTERKNVESIALAASQVMIVESNLPQALQHFVSNSPWNHRRLATAVRSHSRAWRNDRHAVWLVHDGIFPKRGKHSVGVQRQYARSVGRKINCQVGVFVSQVGPLGFFPLAARLYLPAAWLREQEDTLDAKVPDSERRTASKSEIAFELLDELRRESEPILPIVAESGYAAGPDFYSILQDAAYPTAPHRADAVIQGLAAFESFKQSLGLDHFEGRTWQGWHHHVILVFAAYHFWMQSGRPTA
;
A
#
# COMPACT_ATOMS: atom_id res chain seq x y z
N MET A 1 28.42 15.37 11.19
CA MET A 1 27.86 14.29 10.36
C MET A 1 26.65 13.74 11.09
N PRO A 2 25.43 13.90 10.57
CA PRO A 2 24.28 13.21 11.14
C PRO A 2 24.44 11.70 10.90
N PRO A 3 24.03 10.83 11.82
CA PRO A 3 24.11 9.40 11.65
C PRO A 3 23.23 9.01 10.45
N HIS A 4 23.82 8.31 9.49
CA HIS A 4 23.05 7.59 8.48
C HIS A 4 22.11 6.63 9.22
N ALA A 5 20.80 6.90 9.19
CA ALA A 5 19.82 5.88 9.51
C ALA A 5 20.09 4.72 8.54
N SER A 6 20.50 3.56 9.07
CA SER A 6 20.80 2.41 8.22
C SER A 6 19.54 2.06 7.42
N ALA A 7 19.73 1.62 6.17
CA ALA A 7 18.68 1.02 5.36
C ALA A 7 18.15 -0.31 5.97
N ASP A 8 18.68 -0.71 7.13
CA ASP A 8 18.31 -1.86 7.93
C ASP A 8 17.49 -1.42 9.15
N ALA A 9 16.42 -0.65 8.94
CA ALA A 9 15.32 -0.73 9.88
C ALA A 9 14.74 -2.15 9.74
N GLU A 10 15.35 -3.12 10.43
CA GLU A 10 14.81 -4.47 10.56
C GLU A 10 13.35 -4.30 10.98
N LEU A 11 12.44 -4.64 10.06
CA LEU A 11 11.03 -4.84 10.39
C LEU A 11 11.04 -5.82 11.57
N PRO A 12 10.37 -5.52 12.69
CA PRO A 12 10.65 -6.20 13.93
C PRO A 12 10.31 -7.66 13.75
N GLN A 13 11.08 -8.47 14.46
CA GLN A 13 10.73 -9.86 14.69
C GLN A 13 9.29 -9.92 15.20
N ARG A 14 8.57 -10.92 14.68
CA ARG A 14 7.16 -11.28 14.89
C ARG A 14 6.78 -11.38 16.39
N GLY A 15 6.74 -10.26 17.10
CA GLY A 15 6.38 -10.16 18.51
C GLY A 15 4.97 -9.61 18.67
N ARG A 16 4.23 -10.11 19.66
CA ARG A 16 2.93 -9.56 20.06
C ARG A 16 3.09 -8.10 20.52
N LEU A 17 2.08 -7.26 20.29
CA LEU A 17 2.07 -5.90 20.84
C LEU A 17 2.05 -5.93 22.37
N GLU A 18 3.04 -5.28 23.00
CA GLU A 18 3.10 -5.08 24.45
C GLU A 18 2.04 -4.05 24.92
N ARG A 19 1.80 -3.98 26.24
CA ARG A 19 0.69 -3.20 26.82
C ARG A 19 0.71 -1.72 26.43
N GLU A 20 1.87 -1.06 26.50
CA GLU A 20 2.02 0.36 26.13
C GLU A 20 1.72 0.59 24.64
N ARG A 21 2.16 -0.33 23.77
CA ARG A 21 1.87 -0.27 22.34
C ARG A 21 0.39 -0.50 22.03
N LEU A 22 -0.35 -1.18 22.90
CA LEU A 22 -1.79 -1.36 22.75
C LEU A 22 -2.54 -0.04 22.98
N GLU A 23 -2.16 0.76 23.98
CA GLU A 23 -2.77 2.07 24.23
C GLU A 23 -2.49 3.04 23.07
N GLN A 24 -1.25 3.03 22.55
CA GLN A 24 -0.89 3.78 21.34
C GLN A 24 -1.70 3.31 20.13
N PHE A 25 -1.91 2.00 19.98
CA PHE A 25 -2.73 1.43 18.91
C PHE A 25 -4.18 1.92 19.01
N GLU A 26 -4.79 1.90 20.20
CA GLU A 26 -6.16 2.37 20.39
C GLU A 26 -6.31 3.86 20.08
N SER A 27 -5.36 4.69 20.52
CA SER A 27 -5.34 6.12 20.15
C SER A 27 -5.20 6.29 18.64
N TYR A 28 -4.27 5.55 18.03
CA TYR A 28 -4.02 5.61 16.59
C TYR A 28 -5.27 5.22 15.78
N VAL A 29 -5.95 4.12 16.11
CA VAL A 29 -7.16 3.73 15.36
C VAL A 29 -8.30 4.72 15.56
N ALA A 30 -8.44 5.32 16.76
CA ALA A 30 -9.51 6.26 17.07
C ALA A 30 -9.51 7.49 16.13
N ASP A 31 -8.32 7.94 15.70
CA ASP A 31 -8.15 9.05 14.75
C ASP A 31 -8.80 8.78 13.37
N PHE A 32 -9.01 7.51 13.01
CA PHE A 32 -9.65 7.12 11.75
C PHE A 32 -11.16 6.91 11.88
N ARG A 33 -11.77 7.14 13.05
CA ARG A 33 -13.21 6.87 13.27
C ARG A 33 -14.11 7.58 12.26
N THR A 34 -13.80 8.83 11.91
CA THR A 34 -14.58 9.66 10.98
C THR A 34 -14.43 9.26 9.51
N VAL A 35 -13.44 8.42 9.18
CA VAL A 35 -13.27 7.85 7.84
C VAL A 35 -14.43 6.90 7.50
N PHE A 36 -14.97 6.22 8.50
CA PHE A 36 -16.02 5.22 8.33
C PHE A 36 -17.39 5.81 8.64
N HIS A 37 -18.36 5.57 7.75
CA HIS A 37 -19.72 6.07 7.94
C HIS A 37 -20.52 5.24 8.95
N ARG A 38 -20.17 3.96 9.09
CA ARG A 38 -20.87 3.03 9.98
C ARG A 38 -19.93 2.53 11.08
N ALA A 39 -20.47 2.41 12.30
CA ALA A 39 -19.72 1.93 13.46
C ALA A 39 -19.12 0.53 13.23
N ASP A 40 -19.84 -0.36 12.56
CA ASP A 40 -19.38 -1.72 12.26
C ASP A 40 -18.22 -1.76 11.25
N GLN A 41 -18.13 -0.79 10.33
CA GLN A 41 -16.95 -0.64 9.46
C GLN A 41 -15.72 -0.25 10.27
N PHE A 42 -15.86 0.69 11.21
CA PHE A 42 -14.77 1.11 12.09
C PHE A 42 -14.27 -0.03 12.98
N LEU A 43 -15.18 -0.79 13.58
CA LEU A 43 -14.81 -1.94 14.40
C LEU A 43 -14.06 -3.01 13.59
N ARG A 44 -14.47 -3.26 12.35
CA ARG A 44 -13.77 -4.21 11.45
C ARG A 44 -12.43 -3.67 10.96
N PHE A 45 -12.31 -2.36 10.71
CA PHE A 45 -11.02 -1.71 10.47
C PHE A 45 -10.06 -1.96 11.63
N ARG A 46 -10.48 -1.66 12.87
CA ARG A 46 -9.70 -1.88 14.08
C ARG A 46 -9.28 -3.35 14.22
N ALA A 47 -10.20 -4.30 14.04
CA ALA A 47 -9.90 -5.73 14.12
C ALA A 47 -8.93 -6.19 13.03
N TYR A 48 -9.14 -5.76 11.79
CA TYR A 48 -8.26 -6.10 10.69
C TYR A 48 -6.84 -5.57 10.93
N LEU A 49 -6.72 -4.32 11.36
CA LEU A 49 -5.43 -3.69 11.65
C LEU A 49 -4.71 -4.38 12.81
N ARG A 50 -5.45 -4.73 13.88
CA ARG A 50 -4.90 -5.49 15.01
C ARG A 50 -4.36 -6.83 14.56
N GLY A 51 -5.12 -7.58 13.76
CA GLY A 51 -4.71 -8.90 13.25
C GLY A 51 -3.53 -8.83 12.27
N LEU A 52 -3.40 -7.75 11.49
CA LEU A 52 -2.21 -7.51 10.67
C LEU A 52 -0.93 -7.37 11.51
N LEU A 53 -1.02 -6.70 12.66
CA LEU A 53 0.12 -6.41 13.54
C LEU A 53 0.54 -7.58 14.44
N GLU A 54 -0.28 -8.63 14.56
CA GLU A 54 0.08 -9.82 15.34
C GLU A 54 1.07 -10.73 14.60
N PRO A 55 1.81 -11.61 15.29
CA PRO A 55 2.65 -12.59 14.60
C PRO A 55 1.80 -13.71 14.00
N THR A 56 1.82 -13.85 12.67
CA THR A 56 1.21 -14.99 11.97
C THR A 56 2.10 -15.49 10.85
N GLU A 57 2.03 -16.79 10.52
CA GLU A 57 2.79 -17.37 9.41
C GLU A 57 2.34 -16.81 8.06
N ARG A 58 1.03 -16.63 7.90
CA ARG A 58 0.39 -16.05 6.73
C ARG A 58 -0.62 -14.99 7.13
N LYS A 59 -0.82 -14.00 6.28
CA LYS A 59 -1.70 -12.82 6.52
C LYS A 59 -2.86 -12.78 5.52
N ASN A 60 -3.55 -13.90 5.35
CA ASN A 60 -4.84 -13.89 4.68
C ASN A 60 -5.94 -13.46 5.68
N VAL A 61 -7.15 -13.23 5.17
CA VAL A 61 -8.26 -12.70 5.98
C VAL A 61 -8.59 -13.61 7.17
N GLU A 62 -8.55 -14.93 6.98
CA GLU A 62 -8.82 -15.91 8.04
C GLU A 62 -7.77 -15.85 9.16
N SER A 63 -6.47 -15.84 8.81
CA SER A 63 -5.39 -15.73 9.80
C SER A 63 -5.42 -14.38 10.52
N ILE A 64 -5.75 -13.30 9.82
CA ILE A 64 -5.91 -11.96 10.42
C ILE A 64 -7.08 -11.96 11.41
N ALA A 65 -8.23 -12.53 11.04
CA ALA A 65 -9.38 -12.64 11.91
C ALA A 65 -9.06 -13.47 13.16
N LEU A 66 -8.45 -14.64 12.98
CA LEU A 66 -8.06 -15.52 14.08
C LEU A 66 -7.12 -14.82 15.05
N ALA A 67 -6.09 -14.15 14.54
CA ALA A 67 -5.14 -13.40 15.36
C ALA A 67 -5.82 -12.27 16.14
N ALA A 68 -6.73 -11.52 15.52
CA ALA A 68 -7.50 -10.48 16.19
C ALA A 68 -8.42 -11.04 17.28
N SER A 69 -9.09 -12.16 17.04
CA SER A 69 -9.97 -12.83 18.02
C SER A 69 -9.24 -13.33 19.26
N GLN A 70 -7.93 -13.59 19.18
CA GLN A 70 -7.13 -14.03 20.32
C GLN A 70 -6.74 -12.89 21.27
N VAL A 71 -6.80 -11.63 20.80
CA VAL A 71 -6.28 -10.47 21.54
C VAL A 71 -7.33 -9.38 21.76
N MET A 72 -8.55 -9.55 21.24
CA MET A 72 -9.65 -8.61 21.38
C MET A 72 -10.99 -9.34 21.49
N ILE A 73 -11.95 -8.72 22.19
CA ILE A 73 -13.35 -9.15 22.15
C ILE A 73 -13.95 -8.70 20.81
N VAL A 74 -14.47 -9.67 20.05
CA VAL A 74 -14.98 -9.49 18.68
C VAL A 74 -16.22 -10.36 18.46
N GLU A 75 -16.94 -10.12 17.37
CA GLU A 75 -18.06 -10.97 16.95
C GLU A 75 -17.61 -12.40 16.57
N SER A 76 -18.45 -13.39 16.81
CA SER A 76 -18.11 -14.82 16.60
C SER A 76 -17.85 -15.19 15.13
N ASN A 77 -18.41 -14.45 14.18
CA ASN A 77 -18.22 -14.67 12.74
C ASN A 77 -17.17 -13.75 12.09
N LEU A 78 -16.21 -13.25 12.89
CA LEU A 78 -15.22 -12.26 12.43
C LEU A 78 -14.55 -12.62 11.09
N PRO A 79 -14.17 -13.87 10.76
CA PRO A 79 -13.59 -14.20 9.46
C PRO A 79 -14.50 -13.81 8.27
N GLN A 80 -15.78 -14.17 8.33
CA GLN A 80 -16.75 -13.83 7.29
C GLN A 80 -17.00 -12.32 7.24
N ALA A 81 -17.08 -11.68 8.41
CA ALA A 81 -17.26 -10.25 8.52
C ALA A 81 -16.08 -9.45 7.94
N LEU A 82 -14.83 -9.88 8.21
CA LEU A 82 -13.63 -9.27 7.62
C LEU A 82 -13.52 -9.55 6.13
N GLN A 83 -13.92 -10.73 5.67
CA GLN A 83 -13.96 -11.04 4.24
C GLN A 83 -14.91 -10.10 3.50
N HIS A 84 -16.10 -9.87 4.05
CA HIS A 84 -17.06 -8.90 3.52
C HIS A 84 -16.54 -7.46 3.63
N PHE A 85 -15.95 -7.10 4.78
CA PHE A 85 -15.39 -5.76 5.03
C PHE A 85 -14.34 -5.37 4.00
N VAL A 86 -13.41 -6.26 3.68
CA VAL A 86 -12.38 -5.98 2.68
C VAL A 86 -12.95 -6.07 1.27
N SER A 87 -13.76 -7.09 0.95
CA SER A 87 -14.14 -7.35 -0.45
C SER A 87 -15.24 -6.43 -0.98
N ASN A 88 -16.25 -6.12 -0.15
CA ASN A 88 -17.55 -5.60 -0.62
C ASN A 88 -18.08 -4.39 0.18
N SER A 89 -17.62 -4.17 1.41
CA SER A 89 -18.16 -3.10 2.25
C SER A 89 -17.90 -1.71 1.63
N PRO A 90 -18.87 -0.81 1.54
CA PRO A 90 -18.75 0.44 0.76
C PRO A 90 -18.04 1.55 1.54
N TRP A 91 -16.84 1.31 2.07
CA TRP A 91 -15.98 2.36 2.62
C TRP A 91 -14.97 2.84 1.58
N ASN A 92 -14.60 4.11 1.64
CA ASN A 92 -13.74 4.73 0.64
C ASN A 92 -12.26 4.59 1.03
N HIS A 93 -11.53 3.73 0.34
CA HIS A 93 -10.10 3.51 0.59
C HIS A 93 -9.24 4.75 0.37
N ARG A 94 -9.62 5.67 -0.54
CA ARG A 94 -8.91 6.94 -0.76
C ARG A 94 -9.04 7.87 0.45
N ARG A 95 -10.20 7.88 1.13
CA ARG A 95 -10.37 8.63 2.39
C ARG A 95 -9.45 8.10 3.50
N LEU A 96 -9.35 6.77 3.63
CA LEU A 96 -8.40 6.16 4.57
C LEU A 96 -6.95 6.49 4.19
N ALA A 97 -6.61 6.44 2.91
CA ALA A 97 -5.27 6.78 2.43
C ALA A 97 -4.86 8.21 2.75
N THR A 98 -5.76 9.16 2.48
CA THR A 98 -5.59 10.58 2.81
C THR A 98 -5.41 10.76 4.31
N ALA A 99 -6.25 10.10 5.12
CA ALA A 99 -6.16 10.16 6.57
C ALA A 99 -4.81 9.62 7.07
N VAL A 100 -4.33 8.48 6.57
CA VAL A 100 -3.04 7.91 6.96
C VAL A 100 -1.92 8.90 6.67
N ARG A 101 -1.85 9.44 5.44
CA ARG A 101 -0.85 10.46 5.05
C ARG A 101 -0.92 11.73 5.91
N SER A 102 -2.13 12.15 6.29
CA SER A 102 -2.34 13.34 7.13
C SER A 102 -1.74 13.18 8.53
N HIS A 103 -1.83 11.98 9.11
CA HIS A 103 -1.23 11.61 10.40
C HIS A 103 0.30 11.43 10.32
N SER A 104 0.86 11.24 9.12
CA SER A 104 2.31 11.13 8.88
C SER A 104 3.05 12.48 8.86
N ARG A 105 2.84 13.37 9.84
CA ARG A 105 3.44 14.74 9.85
C ARG A 105 4.95 14.76 9.65
N ALA A 106 5.68 13.87 10.33
CA ALA A 106 7.14 13.78 10.19
C ALA A 106 7.55 13.46 8.75
N TRP A 107 6.88 12.51 8.11
CA TRP A 107 7.13 12.15 6.72
C TRP A 107 6.82 13.30 5.76
N ARG A 108 5.69 13.97 5.93
CA ARG A 108 5.33 15.15 5.11
C ARG A 108 6.34 16.31 5.24
N ASN A 109 7.09 16.36 6.34
CA ASN A 109 8.07 17.40 6.61
C ASN A 109 9.51 17.01 6.25
N ASP A 110 9.76 15.77 5.79
CA ASP A 110 11.09 15.32 5.39
C ASP A 110 11.47 15.88 4.02
N ARG A 111 12.14 17.04 4.02
CA ARG A 111 12.62 17.73 2.81
C ARG A 111 13.80 17.05 2.12
N HIS A 112 14.41 16.05 2.76
CA HIS A 112 15.52 15.29 2.19
C HIS A 112 15.08 13.99 1.51
N ALA A 113 13.80 13.64 1.66
CA ALA A 113 13.20 12.51 1.00
C ALA A 113 12.89 12.79 -0.48
N VAL A 114 12.67 11.70 -1.22
CA VAL A 114 12.19 11.68 -2.60
C VAL A 114 10.91 10.85 -2.68
N TRP A 115 10.12 11.07 -3.72
CA TRP A 115 9.04 10.17 -4.13
C TRP A 115 9.55 9.20 -5.19
N LEU A 116 9.46 7.90 -4.91
CA LEU A 116 9.81 6.81 -5.80
C LEU A 116 8.54 6.25 -6.46
N VAL A 117 8.51 6.30 -7.79
CA VAL A 117 7.53 5.57 -8.61
C VAL A 117 8.08 4.19 -8.94
N HIS A 118 7.34 3.13 -8.62
CA HIS A 118 7.79 1.76 -8.87
C HIS A 118 6.62 0.77 -9.03
N ASP A 119 6.93 -0.40 -9.59
CA ASP A 119 6.00 -1.53 -9.62
C ASP A 119 6.03 -2.30 -8.28
N GLY A 120 4.87 -2.84 -7.91
CA GLY A 120 4.74 -3.92 -6.94
C GLY A 120 4.24 -5.18 -7.61
N ILE A 121 5.00 -6.27 -7.52
CA ILE A 121 4.68 -7.54 -8.18
C ILE A 121 4.09 -8.51 -7.15
N PHE A 122 2.90 -9.04 -7.45
CA PHE A 122 2.17 -10.00 -6.62
C PHE A 122 1.94 -11.31 -7.38
N PRO A 123 2.80 -12.33 -7.20
CA PRO A 123 2.65 -13.62 -7.87
C PRO A 123 1.33 -14.30 -7.54
N LYS A 124 0.67 -14.90 -8.54
CA LYS A 124 -0.59 -15.62 -8.38
C LYS A 124 -0.53 -17.00 -9.03
N ARG A 125 -1.13 -17.99 -8.37
CA ARG A 125 -1.23 -19.36 -8.90
C ARG A 125 -2.41 -19.55 -9.88
N GLY A 126 -3.51 -18.80 -9.70
CA GLY A 126 -4.73 -18.93 -10.50
C GLY A 126 -5.04 -17.72 -11.40
N LYS A 127 -6.20 -17.76 -12.06
CA LYS A 127 -6.69 -16.73 -13.00
C LYS A 127 -7.85 -15.87 -12.48
N HIS A 128 -8.30 -16.12 -11.24
CA HIS A 128 -9.52 -15.49 -10.73
C HIS A 128 -9.33 -14.11 -10.11
N SER A 129 -8.09 -13.72 -9.80
CA SER A 129 -7.80 -12.39 -9.24
C SER A 129 -7.95 -11.31 -10.31
N VAL A 130 -8.54 -10.18 -9.96
CA VAL A 130 -8.63 -8.99 -10.83
C VAL A 130 -7.25 -8.59 -11.38
N GLY A 131 -7.14 -8.26 -12.67
CA GLY A 131 -5.89 -7.80 -13.30
C GLY A 131 -4.75 -8.83 -13.34
N VAL A 132 -5.00 -10.12 -13.02
CA VAL A 132 -3.97 -11.15 -13.07
C VAL A 132 -3.67 -11.57 -14.50
N GLN A 133 -2.40 -11.56 -14.89
CA GLN A 133 -1.97 -12.04 -16.21
C GLN A 133 -0.53 -12.55 -16.15
N ARG A 134 -0.17 -13.42 -17.12
CA ARG A 134 1.22 -13.70 -17.44
C ARG A 134 1.89 -12.45 -18.04
N GLN A 135 2.72 -11.79 -17.26
CA GLN A 135 3.43 -10.57 -17.64
C GLN A 135 4.87 -10.57 -17.10
N TYR A 136 5.73 -9.73 -17.66
CA TYR A 136 7.13 -9.65 -17.23
C TYR A 136 7.20 -8.96 -15.86
N ALA A 137 7.61 -9.71 -14.84
CA ALA A 137 7.81 -9.21 -13.49
C ALA A 137 9.27 -8.79 -13.33
N ARG A 138 9.53 -7.48 -13.29
CA ARG A 138 10.90 -6.93 -13.28
C ARG A 138 11.71 -7.37 -12.05
N SER A 139 11.12 -7.31 -10.86
CA SER A 139 11.77 -7.77 -9.62
C SER A 139 12.11 -9.26 -9.62
N VAL A 140 11.50 -10.06 -10.51
CA VAL A 140 11.76 -11.51 -10.65
C VAL A 140 12.55 -11.83 -11.93
N GLY A 141 12.76 -10.86 -12.82
CA GLY A 141 13.52 -11.01 -14.07
C GLY A 141 12.88 -11.92 -15.14
N ARG A 142 11.62 -12.35 -14.98
CA ARG A 142 10.97 -13.29 -15.91
C ARG A 142 9.46 -13.07 -16.04
N LYS A 143 8.86 -13.69 -17.06
CA LYS A 143 7.39 -13.73 -17.20
C LYS A 143 6.79 -14.71 -16.19
N ILE A 144 5.93 -14.21 -15.31
CA ILE A 144 5.17 -15.02 -14.34
C ILE A 144 3.70 -14.61 -14.40
N ASN A 145 2.83 -15.45 -13.85
CA ASN A 145 1.44 -15.07 -13.61
C ASN A 145 1.39 -14.20 -12.34
N CYS A 146 1.02 -12.93 -12.47
CA CYS A 146 0.99 -11.99 -11.35
C CYS A 146 -0.04 -10.88 -11.58
N GLN A 147 -0.38 -10.22 -10.47
CA GLN A 147 -0.90 -8.86 -10.49
C GLN A 147 0.27 -7.88 -10.38
N VAL A 148 0.08 -6.67 -10.91
CA VAL A 148 1.02 -5.56 -10.74
C VAL A 148 0.27 -4.38 -10.14
N GLY A 149 0.78 -3.81 -9.06
CA GLY A 149 0.36 -2.49 -8.60
C GLY A 149 1.40 -1.44 -8.99
N VAL A 150 0.96 -0.23 -9.29
CA VAL A 150 1.82 0.94 -9.43
C VAL A 150 1.80 1.67 -8.11
N PHE A 151 2.98 1.99 -7.57
CA PHE A 151 3.16 2.58 -6.25
C PHE A 151 3.91 3.90 -6.35
N VAL A 152 3.53 4.83 -5.47
CA VAL A 152 4.36 5.98 -5.11
C VAL A 152 4.74 5.81 -3.65
N SER A 153 6.04 5.81 -3.36
CA SER A 153 6.59 5.62 -2.01
C SER A 153 7.56 6.74 -1.67
N GLN A 154 7.58 7.18 -0.42
CA GLN A 154 8.57 8.13 0.07
C GLN A 154 9.82 7.37 0.55
N VAL A 155 11.00 7.86 0.17
CA VAL A 155 12.29 7.31 0.57
C VAL A 155 13.18 8.46 1.05
N GLY A 156 13.71 8.39 2.27
CA GLY A 156 14.56 9.43 2.84
C GLY A 156 15.17 9.07 4.19
N PRO A 157 15.69 10.06 4.94
CA PRO A 157 16.27 9.84 6.28
C PRO A 157 15.33 9.16 7.27
N LEU A 158 14.01 9.34 7.13
CA LEU A 158 13.02 8.65 7.94
C LEU A 158 12.78 7.18 7.50
N GLY A 159 13.41 6.73 6.42
CA GLY A 159 13.26 5.38 5.86
C GLY A 159 12.29 5.35 4.69
N PHE A 160 11.49 4.28 4.63
CA PHE A 160 10.54 4.01 3.54
C PHE A 160 9.09 4.17 4.03
N PHE A 161 8.22 4.77 3.21
CA PHE A 161 6.78 4.81 3.46
C PHE A 161 5.96 4.77 2.17
N PRO A 162 5.08 3.79 1.96
CA PRO A 162 4.24 3.75 0.78
C PRO A 162 3.11 4.78 0.88
N LEU A 163 3.04 5.70 -0.08
CA LEU A 163 2.12 6.84 -0.05
C LEU A 163 0.81 6.54 -0.78
N ALA A 164 0.91 5.93 -1.96
CA ALA A 164 -0.24 5.66 -2.82
C ALA A 164 -0.01 4.42 -3.67
N ALA A 165 -1.10 3.78 -4.08
CA ALA A 165 -1.05 2.60 -4.92
C ALA A 165 -2.32 2.47 -5.76
N ARG A 166 -2.18 1.98 -6.98
CA ARG A 166 -3.29 1.56 -7.83
C ARG A 166 -2.96 0.27 -8.56
N LEU A 167 -3.90 -0.66 -8.60
CA LEU A 167 -3.71 -1.91 -9.33
C LEU A 167 -3.67 -1.62 -10.85
N TYR A 168 -2.74 -2.23 -11.57
CA TYR A 168 -2.69 -2.15 -13.02
C TYR A 168 -3.63 -3.21 -13.63
N LEU A 169 -4.53 -2.80 -14.52
CA LEU A 169 -5.39 -3.69 -15.30
C LEU A 169 -4.83 -3.82 -16.73
N PRO A 170 -4.24 -4.97 -17.08
CA PRO A 170 -3.75 -5.18 -18.44
C PRO A 170 -4.89 -5.07 -19.47
N ALA A 171 -4.63 -4.40 -20.60
CA ALA A 171 -5.63 -4.25 -21.66
C ALA A 171 -6.13 -5.60 -22.22
N ALA A 172 -5.26 -6.62 -22.27
CA ALA A 172 -5.66 -7.96 -22.66
C ALA A 172 -6.61 -8.60 -21.64
N TRP A 173 -6.29 -8.48 -20.35
CA TRP A 173 -7.15 -8.98 -19.27
C TRP A 173 -8.53 -8.30 -19.27
N LEU A 174 -8.59 -6.98 -19.51
CA LEU A 174 -9.85 -6.24 -19.60
C LEU A 174 -10.74 -6.78 -20.72
N ARG A 175 -10.18 -7.02 -21.91
CA ARG A 175 -10.91 -7.61 -23.05
C ARG A 175 -11.36 -9.05 -22.77
N GLU A 176 -10.49 -9.86 -22.17
CA GLU A 176 -10.81 -11.26 -21.83
C GLU A 176 -11.87 -11.40 -20.71
N GLN A 177 -12.15 -10.34 -19.97
CA GLN A 177 -13.07 -10.36 -18.83
C GLN A 177 -14.30 -9.48 -19.04
N GLU A 178 -14.54 -8.97 -20.25
CA GLU A 178 -15.58 -7.99 -20.59
C GLU A 178 -16.94 -8.34 -19.95
N ASP A 179 -17.38 -9.60 -20.09
CA ASP A 179 -18.66 -10.10 -19.56
C ASP A 179 -18.75 -10.21 -18.03
N THR A 180 -17.62 -10.06 -17.32
CA THR A 180 -17.53 -10.24 -15.85
C THR A 180 -16.86 -9.06 -15.15
N LEU A 181 -16.60 -7.96 -15.88
CA LEU A 181 -15.92 -6.79 -15.33
C LEU A 181 -16.74 -6.16 -14.21
N ASP A 182 -18.06 -6.14 -14.33
CA ASP A 182 -18.97 -5.52 -13.36
C ASP A 182 -18.94 -6.14 -11.98
N ALA A 183 -18.78 -7.45 -11.89
CA ALA A 183 -18.63 -8.17 -10.64
C ALA A 183 -17.26 -7.92 -9.97
N LYS A 184 -16.26 -7.41 -10.70
CA LYS A 184 -14.86 -7.34 -10.24
C LYS A 184 -14.29 -5.93 -10.17
N VAL A 185 -14.75 -5.00 -11.00
CA VAL A 185 -14.13 -3.70 -11.26
C VAL A 185 -15.21 -2.62 -11.35
N PRO A 186 -15.16 -1.55 -10.53
CA PRO A 186 -16.08 -0.41 -10.65
C PRO A 186 -16.01 0.24 -12.03
N ASP A 187 -17.14 0.77 -12.53
CA ASP A 187 -17.25 1.40 -13.87
C ASP A 187 -16.13 2.41 -14.15
N SER A 188 -15.84 3.28 -13.18
CA SER A 188 -14.82 4.34 -13.30
C SER A 188 -13.40 3.81 -13.52
N GLU A 189 -13.15 2.53 -13.25
CA GLU A 189 -11.85 1.89 -13.33
C GLU A 189 -11.75 0.90 -14.51
N ARG A 190 -12.84 0.69 -15.27
CA ARG A 190 -12.90 -0.21 -16.44
C ARG A 190 -12.31 0.42 -17.71
N ARG A 191 -11.13 1.02 -17.58
CA ARG A 191 -10.41 1.63 -18.71
C ARG A 191 -8.99 1.10 -18.82
N THR A 192 -8.46 1.13 -20.03
CA THR A 192 -7.03 0.92 -20.24
C THR A 192 -6.25 2.14 -19.76
N ALA A 193 -5.19 1.91 -19.00
CA ALA A 193 -4.22 2.93 -18.65
C ALA A 193 -2.84 2.28 -18.58
N SER A 194 -1.84 2.86 -19.22
CA SER A 194 -0.44 2.48 -19.05
C SER A 194 0.01 2.73 -17.61
N LYS A 195 1.03 2.00 -17.17
CA LYS A 195 1.60 2.16 -15.83
C LYS A 195 2.09 3.59 -15.57
N SER A 196 2.63 4.26 -16.59
CA SER A 196 3.06 5.66 -16.50
C SER A 196 1.85 6.58 -16.25
N GLU A 197 0.75 6.43 -17.00
CA GLU A 197 -0.49 7.18 -16.75
C GLU A 197 -1.02 6.94 -15.33
N ILE A 198 -0.96 5.69 -14.84
CA ILE A 198 -1.28 5.39 -13.44
C ILE A 198 -0.39 6.18 -12.48
N ALA A 199 0.92 6.16 -12.70
CA ALA A 199 1.87 6.86 -11.83
C ALA A 199 1.60 8.37 -11.81
N PHE A 200 1.32 8.99 -12.96
CA PHE A 200 0.96 10.42 -13.03
C PHE A 200 -0.32 10.73 -12.25
N GLU A 201 -1.36 9.91 -12.39
CA GLU A 201 -2.60 10.09 -11.63
C GLU A 201 -2.37 10.00 -10.11
N LEU A 202 -1.54 9.05 -9.65
CA LEU A 202 -1.17 8.93 -8.24
C LEU A 202 -0.36 10.14 -7.75
N LEU A 203 0.59 10.63 -8.54
CA LEU A 203 1.38 11.82 -8.23
C LEU A 203 0.49 13.07 -8.16
N ASP A 204 -0.47 13.19 -9.07
CA ASP A 204 -1.46 14.27 -9.09
C ASP A 204 -2.39 14.22 -7.87
N GLU A 205 -2.83 13.03 -7.46
CA GLU A 205 -3.56 12.84 -6.19
C GLU A 205 -2.74 13.32 -5.00
N LEU A 206 -1.48 12.90 -4.90
CA LEU A 206 -0.59 13.32 -3.81
C LEU A 206 -0.29 14.83 -3.84
N ARG A 207 -0.11 15.42 -5.02
CA ARG A 207 0.08 16.87 -5.21
C ARG A 207 -1.09 17.68 -4.68
N ARG A 208 -2.34 17.23 -4.88
CA ARG A 208 -3.53 17.94 -4.38
C ARG A 208 -3.67 17.89 -2.86
N GLU A 209 -3.06 16.89 -2.22
CA GLU A 209 -3.15 16.66 -0.78
C GLU A 209 -1.94 17.17 0.02
N SER A 210 -0.80 17.38 -0.65
CA SER A 210 0.49 17.53 0.02
C SER A 210 1.19 18.83 -0.37
N GLU A 211 1.54 19.62 0.63
CA GLU A 211 2.53 20.69 0.53
C GLU A 211 3.69 20.40 1.49
N PRO A 212 4.95 20.35 1.01
CA PRO A 212 5.42 20.48 -0.38
C PRO A 212 5.55 19.15 -1.14
N ILE A 213 5.61 19.25 -2.47
CA ILE A 213 5.92 18.15 -3.39
C ILE A 213 7.42 17.82 -3.30
N LEU A 214 7.77 16.54 -3.14
CA LEU A 214 9.16 16.08 -3.09
C LEU A 214 9.70 15.73 -4.47
N PRO A 215 11.03 15.80 -4.70
CA PRO A 215 11.63 15.37 -5.95
C PRO A 215 11.29 13.92 -6.30
N ILE A 216 11.00 13.66 -7.57
CA ILE A 216 10.57 12.35 -8.06
C ILE A 216 11.74 11.59 -8.68
N VAL A 217 11.82 10.32 -8.32
CA VAL A 217 12.64 9.28 -8.95
C VAL A 217 11.73 8.13 -9.38
N ALA A 218 12.21 7.32 -10.32
CA ALA A 218 11.44 6.18 -10.80
C ALA A 218 12.30 4.95 -11.06
N GLU A 219 11.69 3.78 -10.87
CA GLU A 219 12.26 2.49 -11.29
C GLU A 219 12.59 2.53 -12.79
N SER A 220 13.61 1.77 -13.20
CA SER A 220 14.11 1.71 -14.58
C SER A 220 13.03 1.46 -15.64
N GLY A 221 11.96 0.73 -15.30
CA GLY A 221 10.83 0.50 -16.20
C GLY A 221 10.05 1.76 -16.61
N TYR A 222 10.09 2.80 -15.77
CA TYR A 222 9.50 4.11 -16.02
C TYR A 222 10.56 5.09 -16.53
N ALA A 223 11.73 5.10 -15.88
CA ALA A 223 12.83 6.00 -16.19
C ALA A 223 13.41 5.83 -17.60
N ALA A 224 13.39 4.60 -18.13
CA ALA A 224 13.82 4.32 -19.52
C ALA A 224 12.68 4.48 -20.54
N GLY A 225 11.46 4.81 -20.11
CA GLY A 225 10.37 5.14 -21.01
C GLY A 225 10.61 6.49 -21.69
N PRO A 226 10.16 6.67 -22.95
CA PRO A 226 10.50 7.86 -23.74
C PRO A 226 10.05 9.17 -23.09
N ASP A 227 8.92 9.15 -22.39
CA ASP A 227 8.23 10.39 -22.00
C ASP A 227 8.08 10.61 -20.50
N PHE A 228 8.49 9.67 -19.63
CA PHE A 228 8.13 9.74 -18.21
C PHE A 228 8.67 11.01 -17.53
N TYR A 229 9.98 11.26 -17.63
CA TYR A 229 10.55 12.49 -17.05
C TYR A 229 10.17 13.76 -17.83
N SER A 230 9.93 13.65 -19.14
CA SER A 230 9.45 14.78 -19.95
C SER A 230 8.09 15.27 -19.45
N ILE A 231 7.12 14.36 -19.31
CA ILE A 231 5.78 14.70 -18.82
C ILE A 231 5.83 15.25 -17.39
N LEU A 232 6.71 14.70 -16.53
CA LEU A 232 6.91 15.27 -15.19
C LEU A 232 7.41 16.72 -15.24
N GLN A 233 8.39 17.00 -16.11
CA GLN A 233 8.92 18.35 -16.30
C GLN A 233 7.87 19.31 -16.84
N ASP A 234 7.12 18.90 -17.86
CA ASP A 234 6.03 19.69 -18.46
C ASP A 234 4.93 20.01 -17.43
N ALA A 235 4.63 19.06 -16.55
CA ALA A 235 3.69 19.22 -15.44
C ALA A 235 4.31 19.89 -14.19
N ALA A 236 5.52 20.47 -14.31
CA ALA A 236 6.25 21.17 -13.26
C ALA A 236 6.50 20.35 -11.98
N TYR A 237 6.66 19.03 -12.10
CA TYR A 237 7.11 18.20 -10.99
C TYR A 237 8.64 18.34 -10.79
N PRO A 238 9.12 18.49 -9.54
CA PRO A 238 10.55 18.38 -9.26
C PRO A 238 11.02 16.94 -9.53
N THR A 239 12.14 16.78 -10.20
CA THR A 239 12.72 15.46 -10.52
C THR A 239 14.15 15.35 -10.00
N ALA A 240 14.58 14.15 -9.62
CA ALA A 240 15.93 13.88 -9.14
C ALA A 240 16.52 12.60 -9.76
N PRO A 241 16.57 12.46 -11.10
CA PRO A 241 16.96 11.21 -11.77
C PRO A 241 18.37 10.71 -11.39
N HIS A 242 19.24 11.58 -10.88
CA HIS A 242 20.58 11.25 -10.39
C HIS A 242 20.59 10.48 -9.05
N ARG A 243 19.47 10.44 -8.31
CA ARG A 243 19.33 9.76 -7.02
C ARG A 243 19.06 8.26 -7.17
N ALA A 244 19.93 7.57 -7.91
CA ALA A 244 19.84 6.12 -8.12
C ALA A 244 19.95 5.33 -6.79
N ASP A 245 20.65 5.88 -5.80
CA ASP A 245 20.72 5.38 -4.43
C ASP A 245 19.33 5.20 -3.80
N ALA A 246 18.46 6.19 -3.96
CA ALA A 246 17.12 6.18 -3.40
C ALA A 246 16.20 5.16 -4.09
N VAL A 247 16.42 4.92 -5.39
CA VAL A 247 15.70 3.87 -6.13
C VAL A 247 16.07 2.49 -5.58
N ILE A 248 17.37 2.20 -5.43
CA ILE A 248 17.86 0.91 -4.91
C ILE A 248 17.34 0.68 -3.48
N GLN A 249 17.49 1.68 -2.60
CA GLN A 249 17.03 1.60 -1.22
C GLN A 249 15.51 1.42 -1.14
N GLY A 250 14.75 2.19 -1.92
CA GLY A 250 13.29 2.13 -1.90
C GLY A 250 12.74 0.80 -2.41
N LEU A 251 13.32 0.23 -3.47
CA LEU A 251 12.89 -1.08 -3.98
C LEU A 251 13.21 -2.22 -2.99
N ALA A 252 14.39 -2.18 -2.35
CA ALA A 252 14.74 -3.14 -1.31
C ALA A 252 13.79 -3.03 -0.10
N ALA A 253 13.54 -1.81 0.38
CA ALA A 253 12.60 -1.57 1.48
C ALA A 253 11.17 -1.98 1.14
N PHE A 254 10.73 -1.76 -0.10
CA PHE A 254 9.41 -2.20 -0.56
C PHE A 254 9.27 -3.73 -0.53
N GLU A 255 10.27 -4.48 -0.98
CA GLU A 255 10.21 -5.95 -0.93
C GLU A 255 10.17 -6.48 0.51
N SER A 256 10.92 -5.87 1.43
CA SER A 256 10.84 -6.19 2.86
C SER A 256 9.45 -5.85 3.45
N PHE A 257 8.93 -4.65 3.14
CA PHE A 257 7.58 -4.22 3.53
C PHE A 257 6.50 -5.20 3.03
N LYS A 258 6.58 -5.59 1.76
CA LYS A 258 5.62 -6.48 1.08
C LYS A 258 5.50 -7.83 1.78
N GLN A 259 6.61 -8.36 2.29
CA GLN A 259 6.68 -9.64 3.00
C GLN A 259 6.22 -9.57 4.47
N SER A 260 6.43 -8.44 5.15
CA SER A 260 6.21 -8.33 6.60
C SER A 260 4.76 -8.17 7.04
N LEU A 261 3.98 -7.35 6.32
CA LEU A 261 2.60 -6.97 6.73
C LEU A 261 1.53 -7.56 5.82
N GLY A 262 1.86 -8.62 5.08
CA GLY A 262 0.87 -9.41 4.38
C GLY A 262 0.38 -8.86 3.05
N LEU A 263 1.05 -7.86 2.48
CA LEU A 263 0.68 -7.30 1.17
C LEU A 263 0.65 -8.38 0.07
N ASP A 264 1.55 -9.37 0.15
CA ASP A 264 1.58 -10.54 -0.75
C ASP A 264 0.55 -11.63 -0.41
N HIS A 265 -0.04 -11.60 0.78
CA HIS A 265 -0.89 -12.67 1.29
C HIS A 265 -2.36 -12.48 0.95
N PHE A 266 -2.73 -11.38 0.30
CA PHE A 266 -4.12 -11.12 -0.07
C PHE A 266 -4.62 -12.05 -1.19
N GLU A 267 -5.76 -12.70 -0.92
CA GLU A 267 -6.39 -13.71 -1.80
C GLU A 267 -7.70 -13.23 -2.44
N GLY A 268 -8.08 -11.95 -2.23
CA GLY A 268 -9.28 -11.39 -2.81
C GLY A 268 -9.22 -11.29 -4.34
N ARG A 269 -10.41 -11.18 -4.93
CA ARG A 269 -10.62 -11.28 -6.39
C ARG A 269 -11.12 -10.00 -7.04
N THR A 270 -11.53 -9.00 -6.25
CA THR A 270 -12.13 -7.75 -6.73
C THR A 270 -11.14 -6.59 -6.64
N TRP A 271 -11.32 -5.60 -7.50
CA TRP A 271 -10.58 -4.34 -7.50
C TRP A 271 -10.67 -3.64 -6.15
N GLN A 272 -11.90 -3.52 -5.64
CA GLN A 272 -12.16 -2.91 -4.34
C GLN A 272 -11.43 -3.66 -3.22
N GLY A 273 -11.52 -4.99 -3.20
CA GLY A 273 -10.82 -5.83 -2.22
C GLY A 273 -9.32 -5.60 -2.20
N TRP A 274 -8.69 -5.49 -3.38
CA TRP A 274 -7.26 -5.21 -3.48
C TRP A 274 -6.91 -3.85 -2.86
N HIS A 275 -7.61 -2.78 -3.25
CA HIS A 275 -7.33 -1.43 -2.75
C HIS A 275 -7.62 -1.29 -1.25
N HIS A 276 -8.66 -1.96 -0.76
CA HIS A 276 -9.00 -2.04 0.65
C HIS A 276 -7.87 -2.69 1.45
N HIS A 277 -7.42 -3.87 1.03
CA HIS A 277 -6.34 -4.56 1.70
C HIS A 277 -5.04 -3.73 1.70
N VAL A 278 -4.64 -3.20 0.54
CA VAL A 278 -3.42 -2.41 0.40
C VAL A 278 -3.41 -1.23 1.37
N ILE A 279 -4.52 -0.49 1.48
CA ILE A 279 -4.53 0.67 2.37
C ILE A 279 -4.60 0.30 3.86
N LEU A 280 -5.20 -0.84 4.21
CA LEU A 280 -5.14 -1.38 5.57
C LEU A 280 -3.70 -1.74 5.95
N VAL A 281 -2.95 -2.32 5.00
CA VAL A 281 -1.52 -2.61 5.19
C VAL A 281 -0.71 -1.32 5.36
N PHE A 282 -1.00 -0.26 4.59
CA PHE A 282 -0.33 1.04 4.76
C PHE A 282 -0.61 1.64 6.13
N ALA A 283 -1.85 1.57 6.60
CA ALA A 283 -2.22 2.03 7.93
C ALA A 283 -1.51 1.25 9.04
N ALA A 284 -1.34 -0.08 8.88
CA ALA A 284 -0.63 -0.92 9.86
C ALA A 284 0.87 -0.59 9.86
N TYR A 285 1.45 -0.40 8.68
CA TYR A 285 2.85 -0.02 8.52
C TYR A 285 3.15 1.36 9.10
N HIS A 286 2.23 2.32 8.90
CA HIS A 286 2.34 3.64 9.47
C HIS A 286 2.36 3.61 11.00
N PHE A 287 1.41 2.91 11.63
CA PHE A 287 1.41 2.69 13.07
C PHE A 287 2.72 2.08 13.55
N TRP A 288 3.20 1.06 12.83
CA TRP A 288 4.43 0.38 13.17
C TRP A 288 5.64 1.33 13.16
N MET A 289 5.79 2.14 12.10
CA MET A 289 6.88 3.11 11.95
C MET A 289 6.85 4.22 13.00
N GLN A 290 5.67 4.61 13.49
CA GLN A 290 5.56 5.59 14.57
C GLN A 290 5.99 5.02 15.92
N SER A 291 5.57 3.79 16.20
CA SER A 291 5.71 3.16 17.52
C SER A 291 7.11 2.60 17.80
N GLY A 292 7.96 2.48 16.76
CA GLY A 292 9.35 2.02 16.88
C GLY A 292 10.37 3.15 17.08
N ARG A 293 9.93 4.40 17.11
CA ARG A 293 10.81 5.56 17.32
C ARG A 293 10.68 6.04 18.76
N PRO A 294 11.78 6.19 19.51
CA PRO A 294 11.71 6.87 20.79
C PRO A 294 11.14 8.27 20.55
N THR A 295 10.12 8.63 21.32
CA THR A 295 9.63 10.01 21.40
C THR A 295 10.79 10.88 21.85
N ALA A 296 11.23 11.78 20.98
CA ALA A 296 12.22 12.80 21.30
C ALA A 296 11.66 13.79 22.33
#